data_AF-A0AAN8KY55-F1
#
_entry.id   AF-A0AAN8KY55-F1
#
_cell.length_a   1.000
_cell.length_b   1.000
_cell.length_c   1.000
_cell.angle_alpha   90.00
_cell.angle_beta   90.00
_cell.angle_gamma   90.00
#
_symmetry.space_group_name_H-M   'P 1'
#
loop_
_entity.id
_entity.type
_entity.pdbx_description
1 polymer ?
#
loop_
_entity_poly.entity_id
_entity_poly.type
_entity_poly.pdbx_seq_one_letter_code
_entity_poly.pdbx_strand_id
1 'polypeptide(L)'
;MDSVRKYLEGTNSIAGVYVQSTKQTMSIYEAKSKGLLTPGTSLVLLEAQAATGFVIDPVKNKKLSVEESAAQGLVGNEWKNKLLSAERAVTGYKDPYTGNTISLFQALKKDLIVKDHGIRLLEAQIATGGIIDPVYSHRVPVEVAYQRGYFDEEMNQILDDPDDDTKGFFDPNTQENLTYLQLVERCVRDPDTGLSLLVIVKKGEFYFFIDEQTKTILKAMTTTKAGGKFQGQKVSLWDLLYSKYITEERRRELVQQFKSGAITIERFMEIILTIIQQKTTTTTTTTSSMTTCTPPPETKSEKTTITTTTTETSFHGIRKNVTASELLDSKIIDKKLYEDLNTGKVTVNQVSEMDSVRKYLEGTNSIAGVYVQSTKQTMSIYEAKSKGLLTPGTSLVLLEAQAATGFVIDPVKNKKLSVEESAAQGLVGNEWKNKLLSAERAVTGYKDPYTGNTISLFQALKKDLIVKDHGIRLLEAQIATGGIIDPVYSHRVPVEVAYQRGYFDEENEPDPR
;
A
#
# COMPACT_ATOMS: atom_id res chain seq x y z
N MET A 1 6.64 33.75 -14.69
CA MET A 1 7.83 32.96 -14.30
C MET A 1 7.40 31.69 -13.59
N ASP A 2 7.16 31.69 -12.28
CA ASP A 2 6.97 30.47 -11.47
C ASP A 2 5.88 29.51 -11.98
N SER A 3 4.77 30.06 -12.50
CA SER A 3 3.66 29.29 -13.09
C SER A 3 4.05 28.42 -14.29
N VAL A 4 5.08 28.81 -15.04
CA VAL A 4 5.60 28.09 -16.21
C VAL A 4 6.75 27.16 -15.82
N ARG A 5 7.56 27.54 -14.81
CA ARG A 5 8.73 26.77 -14.38
C ARG A 5 8.39 25.32 -14.00
N LYS A 6 7.25 25.10 -13.32
CA LYS A 6 6.77 23.74 -12.96
C LYS A 6 6.50 22.84 -14.18
N TYR A 7 6.24 23.41 -15.36
CA TYR A 7 6.04 22.64 -16.59
C TYR A 7 7.35 22.40 -17.37
N LEU A 8 8.36 23.25 -17.19
CA LEU A 8 9.68 23.11 -17.83
C LEU A 8 10.65 22.23 -17.03
N GLU A 9 10.69 22.38 -15.71
CA GLU A 9 11.67 21.74 -14.82
C GLU A 9 11.05 20.74 -13.83
N GLY A 10 9.71 20.68 -13.76
CA GLY A 10 8.98 20.06 -12.67
C GLY A 10 8.96 20.90 -11.38
N THR A 11 8.32 20.38 -10.35
CA THR A 11 8.60 20.70 -8.94
C THR A 11 9.58 19.67 -8.36
N ASN A 12 10.27 20.01 -7.27
CA ASN A 12 11.33 19.17 -6.74
C ASN A 12 10.79 17.84 -6.16
N SER A 13 11.11 16.75 -6.83
CA SER A 13 11.04 15.38 -6.30
C SER A 13 11.86 15.23 -5.01
N ILE A 14 11.63 14.13 -4.30
CA ILE A 14 12.39 13.74 -3.10
C ILE A 14 13.85 13.52 -3.52
N ALA A 15 14.70 14.51 -3.25
CA ALA A 15 16.08 14.60 -3.72
C ALA A 15 17.06 13.77 -2.88
N GLY A 16 16.70 13.48 -1.63
CA GLY A 16 17.60 12.86 -0.67
C GLY A 16 16.97 12.68 0.71
N VAL A 17 17.84 12.38 1.67
CA VAL A 17 17.50 12.16 3.08
C VAL A 17 18.10 13.27 3.94
N TYR A 18 17.32 13.78 4.90
CA TYR A 18 17.79 14.64 5.98
C TYR A 18 17.68 13.91 7.33
N VAL A 19 18.81 13.61 7.96
CA VAL A 19 18.84 12.90 9.25
C VAL A 19 18.67 13.90 10.39
N GLN A 20 17.51 13.88 11.06
CA GLN A 20 17.16 14.89 12.08
C GLN A 20 18.17 14.94 13.24
N SER A 21 18.64 13.77 13.68
CA SER A 21 19.58 13.62 14.80
C SER A 21 20.99 14.20 14.59
N THR A 22 21.45 14.30 13.33
CA THR A 22 22.79 14.78 12.97
C THR A 22 22.75 16.05 12.11
N LYS A 23 21.55 16.49 11.71
CA LYS A 23 21.30 17.57 10.74
C LYS A 23 22.01 17.35 9.38
N GLN A 24 22.27 16.10 9.02
CA GLN A 24 23.02 15.75 7.80
C GLN A 24 22.08 15.44 6.63
N THR A 25 22.25 16.17 5.53
CA THR A 25 21.72 15.82 4.21
C THR A 25 22.60 14.78 3.52
N MET A 26 22.01 13.79 2.84
CA MET A 26 22.72 12.78 2.05
C MET A 26 21.87 12.23 0.90
N SER A 27 22.49 11.56 -0.07
CA SER A 27 21.76 10.92 -1.19
C SER A 27 20.96 9.70 -0.72
N ILE A 28 19.97 9.29 -1.51
CA ILE A 28 19.13 8.12 -1.22
C ILE A 28 19.97 6.83 -1.22
N TYR A 29 20.95 6.73 -2.12
CA TYR A 29 21.87 5.60 -2.18
C TYR A 29 22.89 5.57 -1.03
N GLU A 30 23.29 6.74 -0.51
CA GLU A 30 24.10 6.84 0.70
C GLU A 30 23.29 6.44 1.94
N ALA A 31 22.03 6.84 2.02
CA ALA A 31 21.11 6.43 3.08
C ALA A 31 20.85 4.91 3.09
N LYS A 32 20.66 4.29 1.91
CA LYS A 32 20.68 2.82 1.72
C LYS A 32 21.96 2.21 2.30
N SER A 33 23.12 2.72 1.88
CA SER A 33 24.44 2.19 2.25
C SER A 33 24.74 2.32 3.76
N LYS A 34 24.11 3.27 4.45
CA LYS A 34 24.17 3.45 5.91
C LYS A 34 23.06 2.71 6.68
N GLY A 35 22.19 1.96 5.99
CA GLY A 35 21.06 1.25 6.61
C GLY A 35 19.92 2.15 7.12
N LEU A 36 19.88 3.43 6.71
CA LEU A 36 18.83 4.40 7.07
C LEU A 36 17.57 4.24 6.21
N LEU A 37 17.70 3.64 5.02
CA LEU A 37 16.60 3.24 4.15
C LEU A 37 16.78 1.78 3.74
N THR A 38 15.67 1.06 3.53
CA THR A 38 15.74 -0.30 2.96
C THR A 38 16.16 -0.25 1.49
N PRO A 39 16.76 -1.32 0.93
CA PRO A 39 17.06 -1.41 -0.50
C PRO A 39 15.83 -1.19 -1.39
N GLY A 40 14.66 -1.70 -1.00
CA GLY A 40 13.40 -1.52 -1.73
C GLY A 40 12.93 -0.06 -1.75
N THR A 41 12.79 0.55 -0.57
CA THR A 41 12.40 1.97 -0.42
C THR A 41 13.34 2.90 -1.20
N SER A 42 14.65 2.60 -1.15
CA SER A 42 15.68 3.40 -1.82
C SER A 42 15.63 3.30 -3.33
N LEU A 43 15.43 2.09 -3.88
CA LEU A 43 15.25 1.87 -5.31
C LEU A 43 13.99 2.61 -5.81
N VAL A 44 12.86 2.45 -5.13
CA VAL A 44 11.59 3.08 -5.50
C VAL A 44 11.68 4.61 -5.55
N LEU A 45 12.38 5.23 -4.59
CA LEU A 45 12.59 6.69 -4.60
C LEU A 45 13.57 7.15 -5.70
N LEU A 46 14.57 6.34 -6.07
CA LEU A 46 15.48 6.63 -7.19
C LEU A 46 14.80 6.41 -8.55
N GLU A 47 13.93 5.41 -8.69
CA GLU A 47 13.05 5.22 -9.85
C GLU A 47 12.15 6.46 -10.03
N ALA A 48 11.57 6.99 -8.96
CA ALA A 48 10.82 8.24 -9.00
C ALA A 48 11.67 9.46 -9.38
N GLN A 49 12.94 9.55 -8.93
CA GLN A 49 13.85 10.61 -9.40
C GLN A 49 14.10 10.51 -10.91
N ALA A 50 14.50 9.34 -11.40
CA ALA A 50 14.76 9.09 -12.82
C ALA A 50 13.52 9.37 -13.68
N ALA A 51 12.33 8.94 -13.26
CA ALA A 51 11.07 9.14 -13.97
C ALA A 51 10.49 10.56 -13.92
N THR A 52 11.02 11.42 -13.04
CA THR A 52 10.59 12.82 -12.90
C THR A 52 11.60 13.82 -13.48
N GLY A 53 12.74 13.34 -13.97
CA GLY A 53 13.65 14.08 -14.84
C GLY A 53 15.12 13.66 -14.69
N PHE A 54 15.59 13.44 -13.46
CA PHE A 54 17.02 13.32 -13.14
C PHE A 54 17.24 12.61 -11.79
N VAL A 55 18.32 11.85 -11.69
CA VAL A 55 18.89 11.42 -10.40
C VAL A 55 19.57 12.62 -9.74
N ILE A 56 19.35 12.83 -8.43
CA ILE A 56 19.74 14.05 -7.72
C ILE A 56 20.85 13.78 -6.69
N ASP A 57 21.92 14.56 -6.75
CA ASP A 57 22.90 14.71 -5.67
C ASP A 57 22.49 15.91 -4.80
N PRO A 58 21.89 15.69 -3.62
CA PRO A 58 21.40 16.77 -2.77
C PRO A 58 22.53 17.51 -2.04
N VAL A 59 23.75 16.94 -1.97
CA VAL A 59 24.90 17.54 -1.29
C VAL A 59 25.67 18.45 -2.24
N LYS A 60 25.78 18.07 -3.51
CA LYS A 60 26.41 18.89 -4.57
C LYS A 60 25.40 19.72 -5.39
N ASN A 61 24.12 19.64 -5.05
CA ASN A 61 22.98 20.21 -5.80
C ASN A 61 23.06 19.95 -7.32
N LYS A 62 23.37 18.70 -7.70
CA LYS A 62 23.43 18.29 -9.11
C LYS A 62 22.21 17.47 -9.51
N LYS A 63 21.75 17.68 -10.74
CA LYS A 63 20.82 16.82 -11.48
C LYS A 63 21.64 16.07 -12.53
N LEU A 64 21.49 14.75 -12.62
CA LEU A 64 22.26 13.85 -13.48
C LEU A 64 21.35 12.84 -14.18
N SER A 65 21.76 12.36 -15.36
CA SER A 65 21.20 11.14 -15.95
C SER A 65 21.56 9.88 -15.16
N VAL A 66 20.91 8.75 -15.47
CA VAL A 66 21.24 7.45 -14.88
C VAL A 66 22.65 6.99 -15.25
N GLU A 67 23.12 7.23 -16.49
CA GLU A 67 24.53 7.05 -16.89
C GLU A 67 25.49 7.82 -15.99
N GLU A 68 25.30 9.14 -15.86
CA GLU A 68 26.22 10.03 -15.15
C GLU A 68 26.21 9.80 -13.64
N SER A 69 25.07 9.45 -13.06
CA SER A 69 24.93 9.15 -11.64
C SER A 69 25.57 7.82 -11.26
N ALA A 70 25.45 6.79 -12.12
CA ALA A 70 26.19 5.53 -11.95
C ALA A 70 27.71 5.74 -12.11
N ALA A 71 28.13 6.50 -13.14
CA ALA A 71 29.55 6.80 -13.37
C ALA A 71 30.20 7.65 -12.25
N GLN A 72 29.43 8.52 -11.59
CA GLN A 72 29.87 9.29 -10.42
C GLN A 72 29.68 8.56 -9.08
N GLY A 73 29.19 7.32 -9.07
CA GLY A 73 28.95 6.54 -7.85
C GLY A 73 27.81 7.07 -6.96
N LEU A 74 26.96 7.95 -7.49
CA LEU A 74 25.77 8.47 -6.81
C LEU A 74 24.68 7.39 -6.67
N VAL A 75 24.66 6.42 -7.60
CA VAL A 75 23.85 5.19 -7.51
C VAL A 75 24.72 3.97 -7.81
N GLY A 76 24.33 2.82 -7.26
CA GLY A 76 25.02 1.55 -7.49
C GLY A 76 24.75 0.96 -8.87
N ASN A 77 25.77 0.37 -9.48
CA ASN A 77 25.67 -0.28 -10.80
C ASN A 77 24.64 -1.41 -10.83
N GLU A 78 24.34 -2.05 -9.69
CA GLU A 78 23.32 -3.09 -9.59
C GLU A 78 21.88 -2.60 -9.82
N TRP A 79 21.66 -1.27 -9.75
CA TRP A 79 20.37 -0.65 -10.03
C TRP A 79 20.30 0.08 -11.38
N LYS A 80 21.44 0.25 -12.08
CA LYS A 80 21.52 1.04 -13.31
C LYS A 80 20.43 0.66 -14.32
N ASN A 81 20.30 -0.64 -14.65
CA ASN A 81 19.31 -1.12 -15.64
C ASN A 81 17.85 -0.89 -15.21
N LYS A 82 17.56 -0.87 -13.89
CA LYS A 82 16.22 -0.56 -13.37
C LYS A 82 15.93 0.93 -13.46
N LEU A 83 16.89 1.76 -13.09
CA LEU A 83 16.79 3.22 -13.17
C LEU A 83 16.67 3.69 -14.64
N LEU A 84 17.40 3.07 -15.58
CA LEU A 84 17.21 3.29 -17.02
C LEU A 84 15.79 2.92 -17.48
N SER A 85 15.19 1.87 -16.91
CA SER A 85 13.81 1.51 -17.20
C SER A 85 12.79 2.57 -16.75
N ALA A 86 13.10 3.29 -15.67
CA ALA A 86 12.31 4.40 -15.15
C ALA A 86 12.61 5.74 -15.86
N GLU A 87 13.86 6.00 -16.27
CA GLU A 87 14.26 7.20 -17.03
C GLU A 87 13.58 7.27 -18.42
N ARG A 88 13.17 6.12 -18.98
CA ARG A 88 12.27 6.03 -20.15
C ARG A 88 10.88 6.65 -19.92
N ALA A 89 10.47 6.93 -18.69
CA ALA A 89 9.30 7.76 -18.43
C ALA A 89 9.49 9.23 -18.82
N VAL A 90 10.74 9.68 -18.99
CA VAL A 90 11.15 11.03 -19.41
C VAL A 90 11.62 11.02 -20.86
N THR A 91 12.49 10.08 -21.23
CA THR A 91 13.06 9.96 -22.60
C THR A 91 12.18 9.19 -23.57
N GLY A 92 11.13 8.56 -23.07
CA GLY A 92 10.13 7.79 -23.80
C GLY A 92 10.49 6.32 -24.00
N TYR A 93 9.46 5.48 -24.07
CA TYR A 93 9.60 4.06 -24.40
C TYR A 93 9.63 3.88 -25.91
N LYS A 94 10.31 2.82 -26.38
CA LYS A 94 10.27 2.42 -27.79
C LYS A 94 9.18 1.38 -28.00
N ASP A 95 8.22 1.73 -28.85
CA ASP A 95 7.17 0.82 -29.31
C ASP A 95 7.78 -0.26 -30.22
N PRO A 96 7.78 -1.55 -29.84
CA PRO A 96 8.43 -2.60 -30.63
C PRO A 96 7.74 -2.84 -31.99
N TYR A 97 6.49 -2.41 -32.16
CA TYR A 97 5.74 -2.58 -33.40
C TYR A 97 5.93 -1.43 -34.40
N THR A 98 6.29 -0.23 -33.93
CA THR A 98 6.36 0.98 -34.77
C THR A 98 7.70 1.72 -34.73
N GLY A 99 8.59 1.39 -33.78
CA GLY A 99 9.87 2.10 -33.56
C GLY A 99 9.73 3.51 -32.97
N ASN A 100 8.50 4.02 -32.84
CA ASN A 100 8.21 5.34 -32.33
C ASN A 100 8.54 5.46 -30.84
N THR A 101 8.83 6.69 -30.43
CA THR A 101 8.90 7.05 -29.01
C THR A 101 7.49 7.30 -28.49
N ILE A 102 7.09 6.61 -27.42
CA ILE A 102 5.77 6.70 -26.79
C ILE A 102 5.88 7.07 -25.31
N SER A 103 4.82 7.63 -24.72
CA SER A 103 4.81 8.02 -23.31
C SER A 103 4.76 6.84 -22.34
N LEU A 104 5.05 7.12 -21.06
CA LEU A 104 4.89 6.17 -19.96
C LEU A 104 3.50 5.52 -19.95
N PHE A 105 2.45 6.32 -20.15
CA PHE A 105 1.07 5.84 -20.19
C PHE A 105 0.76 4.99 -21.43
N GLN A 106 1.33 5.34 -22.58
CA GLN A 106 1.17 4.57 -23.81
C GLN A 106 1.93 3.24 -23.74
N ALA A 107 3.06 3.19 -23.03
CA ALA A 107 3.74 1.94 -22.69
C ALA A 107 2.93 1.09 -21.71
N LEU A 108 2.28 1.71 -20.71
CA LEU A 108 1.37 1.05 -19.77
C LEU A 108 0.15 0.43 -20.50
N LYS A 109 -0.51 1.18 -21.39
CA LYS A 109 -1.64 0.67 -22.21
C LYS A 109 -1.24 -0.33 -23.31
N LYS A 110 0.06 -0.62 -23.47
CA LYS A 110 0.59 -1.67 -24.35
C LYS A 110 1.26 -2.81 -23.57
N ASP A 111 1.11 -2.83 -22.23
CA ASP A 111 1.74 -3.79 -21.30
C ASP A 111 3.27 -3.92 -21.48
N LEU A 112 3.93 -2.87 -21.99
CA LEU A 112 5.40 -2.81 -22.17
C LEU A 112 6.15 -2.51 -20.86
N ILE A 113 5.41 -2.25 -19.78
CA ILE A 113 5.87 -2.05 -18.41
C ILE A 113 4.87 -2.69 -17.43
N VAL A 114 5.36 -3.18 -16.29
CA VAL A 114 4.52 -3.72 -15.20
C VAL A 114 3.60 -2.62 -14.65
N LYS A 115 2.34 -2.96 -14.33
CA LYS A 115 1.29 -1.97 -14.02
C LYS A 115 1.59 -1.16 -12.76
N ASP A 116 1.84 -1.80 -11.62
CA ASP A 116 2.28 -1.16 -10.38
C ASP A 116 3.46 -0.20 -10.59
N HIS A 117 4.43 -0.59 -11.43
CA HIS A 117 5.59 0.24 -11.74
C HIS A 117 5.17 1.48 -12.54
N GLY A 118 4.40 1.30 -13.62
CA GLY A 118 3.92 2.41 -14.45
C GLY A 118 3.02 3.40 -13.70
N ILE A 119 2.07 2.89 -12.90
CA ILE A 119 1.17 3.67 -12.05
C ILE A 119 1.99 4.53 -11.07
N ARG A 120 2.94 3.92 -10.35
CA ARG A 120 3.84 4.62 -9.41
C ARG A 120 4.70 5.70 -10.06
N LEU A 121 5.10 5.52 -11.33
CA LEU A 121 5.85 6.54 -12.07
C LEU A 121 4.94 7.68 -12.58
N LEU A 122 3.70 7.40 -13.00
CA LEU A 122 2.72 8.41 -13.42
C LEU A 122 2.35 9.31 -12.24
N GLU A 123 2.07 8.70 -11.10
CA GLU A 123 1.80 9.36 -9.82
C GLU A 123 2.94 10.32 -9.43
N ALA A 124 4.19 9.84 -9.46
CA ALA A 124 5.37 10.66 -9.20
C ALA A 124 5.48 11.84 -10.19
N GLN A 125 5.13 11.66 -11.48
CA GLN A 125 5.09 12.75 -12.46
C GLN A 125 4.00 13.79 -12.13
N ILE A 126 2.77 13.38 -11.84
CA ILE A 126 1.66 14.29 -11.49
C ILE A 126 2.03 15.12 -10.25
N ALA A 127 2.47 14.46 -9.18
CA ALA A 127 2.90 15.13 -7.94
C ALA A 127 4.11 16.07 -8.14
N THR A 128 4.93 15.84 -9.17
CA THR A 128 6.06 16.72 -9.55
C THR A 128 5.75 17.73 -10.66
N GLY A 129 4.45 18.01 -10.91
CA GLY A 129 4.00 19.15 -11.70
C GLY A 129 3.20 18.84 -12.96
N GLY A 130 3.06 17.56 -13.33
CA GLY A 130 2.29 17.10 -14.48
C GLY A 130 2.95 15.96 -15.26
N ILE A 131 2.18 15.29 -16.10
CA ILE A 131 2.60 14.20 -16.99
C ILE A 131 3.70 14.67 -17.95
N ILE A 132 4.74 13.87 -18.18
CA ILE A 132 5.84 14.22 -19.08
C ILE A 132 5.50 13.82 -20.53
N ASP A 133 5.69 14.77 -21.44
CA ASP A 133 5.75 14.57 -22.88
C ASP A 133 7.20 14.17 -23.27
N PRO A 134 7.44 12.92 -23.72
CA PRO A 134 8.79 12.44 -24.02
C PRO A 134 9.32 12.90 -25.38
N VAL A 135 8.46 13.44 -26.26
CA VAL A 135 8.86 13.91 -27.60
C VAL A 135 9.37 15.34 -27.51
N TYR A 136 8.72 16.16 -26.68
CA TYR A 136 9.02 17.58 -26.50
C TYR A 136 9.62 17.92 -25.13
N SER A 137 9.98 16.92 -24.33
CA SER A 137 10.74 17.00 -23.07
C SER A 137 10.24 18.06 -22.08
N HIS A 138 8.93 18.19 -21.92
CA HIS A 138 8.27 19.09 -20.96
C HIS A 138 7.06 18.41 -20.33
N ARG A 139 6.54 18.99 -19.25
CA ARG A 139 5.33 18.51 -18.58
C ARG A 139 4.11 19.21 -19.13
N VAL A 140 3.04 18.45 -19.34
CA VAL A 140 1.73 18.96 -19.78
C VAL A 140 0.73 18.98 -18.61
N PRO A 141 -0.25 19.90 -18.62
CA PRO A 141 -1.46 19.78 -17.79
C PRO A 141 -2.19 18.46 -18.06
N VAL A 142 -2.95 17.96 -17.09
CA VAL A 142 -3.71 16.70 -17.18
C VAL A 142 -4.69 16.71 -18.35
N GLU A 143 -5.36 17.83 -18.55
CA GLU A 143 -6.34 18.07 -19.62
C GLU A 143 -5.69 18.03 -21.02
N VAL A 144 -4.42 18.40 -21.12
CA VAL A 144 -3.61 18.33 -22.35
C VAL A 144 -3.00 16.94 -22.53
N ALA A 145 -2.69 16.24 -21.43
CA ALA A 145 -2.25 14.85 -21.46
C ALA A 145 -3.36 13.93 -22.01
N TYR A 146 -4.61 14.17 -21.63
CA TYR A 146 -5.79 13.51 -22.21
C TYR A 146 -5.85 13.71 -23.74
N GLN A 147 -5.77 14.96 -24.20
CA GLN A 147 -5.83 15.30 -25.63
C GLN A 147 -4.69 14.70 -26.46
N ARG A 148 -3.50 14.47 -25.85
CA ARG A 148 -2.35 13.81 -26.50
C ARG A 148 -2.34 12.28 -26.34
N GLY A 149 -3.31 11.71 -25.61
CA GLY A 149 -3.30 10.28 -25.25
C GLY A 149 -2.10 9.87 -24.40
N TYR A 150 -1.56 10.79 -23.59
CA TYR A 150 -0.48 10.55 -22.63
C TYR A 150 -0.99 10.30 -21.21
N PHE A 151 -2.30 10.40 -21.00
CA PHE A 151 -3.04 10.07 -19.78
C PHE A 151 -4.53 9.98 -20.14
N ASP A 152 -5.41 9.52 -19.25
CA ASP A 152 -6.87 9.60 -19.41
C ASP A 152 -7.64 9.63 -18.08
N GLU A 153 -8.96 9.82 -18.17
CA GLU A 153 -9.86 9.95 -17.03
C GLU A 153 -10.00 8.67 -16.20
N GLU A 154 -9.83 7.50 -16.83
CA GLU A 154 -9.84 6.18 -16.18
C GLU A 154 -8.63 6.05 -15.24
N MET A 155 -7.43 6.31 -15.74
CA MET A 155 -6.22 6.31 -14.92
C MET A 155 -6.17 7.46 -13.91
N ASN A 156 -6.83 8.58 -14.18
CA ASN A 156 -6.98 9.65 -13.20
C ASN A 156 -7.88 9.20 -12.02
N GLN A 157 -9.00 8.52 -12.29
CA GLN A 157 -9.86 7.98 -11.22
C GLN A 157 -9.13 6.95 -10.36
N ILE A 158 -8.33 6.07 -10.98
CA ILE A 158 -7.44 5.15 -10.25
C ILE A 158 -6.47 5.93 -9.36
N LEU A 159 -5.76 6.93 -9.88
CA LEU A 159 -4.77 7.70 -9.09
C LEU A 159 -5.37 8.63 -8.03
N ASP A 160 -6.64 9.01 -8.14
CA ASP A 160 -7.36 9.80 -7.14
C ASP A 160 -7.99 8.93 -6.02
N ASP A 161 -8.09 7.60 -6.18
CA ASP A 161 -8.64 6.72 -5.13
C ASP A 161 -7.63 6.53 -3.97
N PRO A 162 -8.02 6.91 -2.73
CA PRO A 162 -7.13 6.85 -1.59
C PRO A 162 -7.07 5.48 -0.90
N ASP A 163 -7.84 4.46 -1.29
CA ASP A 163 -7.80 3.12 -0.70
C ASP A 163 -7.19 2.03 -1.62
N ASP A 164 -6.98 2.37 -2.90
CA ASP A 164 -6.43 1.51 -3.96
C ASP A 164 -4.89 1.33 -3.94
N ASP A 165 -4.34 0.63 -4.95
CA ASP A 165 -2.91 0.33 -5.16
C ASP A 165 -1.98 1.55 -5.33
N THR A 166 -2.55 2.76 -5.39
CA THR A 166 -1.85 4.05 -5.54
C THR A 166 -0.74 4.30 -4.52
N LYS A 167 -0.79 3.65 -3.36
CA LYS A 167 0.18 3.79 -2.25
C LYS A 167 1.50 3.04 -2.51
N GLY A 168 2.13 3.32 -3.64
CA GLY A 168 3.37 2.68 -4.11
C GLY A 168 4.65 3.11 -3.38
N PHE A 169 4.58 4.09 -2.47
CA PHE A 169 5.71 4.61 -1.70
C PHE A 169 5.61 4.27 -0.20
N PHE A 170 6.71 4.43 0.55
CA PHE A 170 6.81 4.00 1.94
C PHE A 170 7.50 5.05 2.80
N ASP A 171 6.86 5.47 3.91
CA ASP A 171 7.49 6.31 4.92
C ASP A 171 8.25 5.45 5.94
N PRO A 172 9.60 5.52 5.98
CA PRO A 172 10.41 4.74 6.91
C PRO A 172 10.22 5.13 8.39
N ASN A 173 9.63 6.30 8.69
CA ASN A 173 9.44 6.79 10.05
C ASN A 173 8.15 6.26 10.68
N THR A 174 7.01 6.40 9.97
CA THR A 174 5.70 5.88 10.44
C THR A 174 5.46 4.43 10.06
N GLN A 175 6.24 3.89 9.11
CA GLN A 175 6.07 2.54 8.55
C GLN A 175 4.76 2.35 7.77
N GLU A 176 4.26 3.42 7.15
CA GLU A 176 3.05 3.46 6.32
C GLU A 176 3.37 3.38 4.82
N ASN A 177 2.50 2.71 4.06
CA ASN A 177 2.44 2.87 2.60
C ASN A 177 1.65 4.14 2.27
N LEU A 178 2.16 4.96 1.36
CA LEU A 178 1.66 6.30 1.03
C LEU A 178 1.71 6.56 -0.48
N THR A 179 0.95 7.56 -0.91
CA THR A 179 1.15 8.19 -2.22
C THR A 179 2.47 8.99 -2.24
N TYR A 180 3.07 9.19 -3.42
CA TYR A 180 4.23 10.07 -3.60
C TYR A 180 3.94 11.49 -3.11
N LEU A 181 2.73 11.99 -3.35
CA LEU A 181 2.31 13.31 -2.89
C LEU A 181 2.30 13.40 -1.36
N GLN A 182 1.75 12.39 -0.68
CA GLN A 182 1.79 12.29 0.80
C GLN A 182 3.23 12.23 1.33
N LEU A 183 4.12 11.48 0.68
CA LEU A 183 5.52 11.38 1.11
C LEU A 183 6.30 12.68 0.85
N VAL A 184 6.01 13.40 -0.24
CA VAL A 184 6.56 14.73 -0.54
C VAL A 184 6.07 15.77 0.48
N GLU A 185 4.80 15.75 0.89
CA GLU A 185 4.27 16.65 1.94
C GLU A 185 4.90 16.42 3.33
N ARG A 186 5.45 15.22 3.56
CA ARG A 186 6.23 14.86 4.77
C ARG A 186 7.72 15.21 4.68
N CYS A 187 8.22 15.64 3.52
CA CYS A 187 9.59 16.10 3.36
C CYS A 187 9.80 17.51 3.93
N VAL A 188 11.02 17.81 4.39
CA VAL A 188 11.44 19.19 4.66
C VAL A 188 12.02 19.79 3.38
N ARG A 189 11.91 21.12 3.25
CA ARG A 189 12.61 21.84 2.20
C ARG A 189 13.96 22.33 2.70
N ASP A 190 15.02 21.92 2.01
CA ASP A 190 16.37 22.45 2.23
C ASP A 190 16.39 23.97 1.92
N PRO A 191 16.90 24.82 2.83
CA PRO A 191 16.75 26.27 2.70
C PRO A 191 17.67 26.89 1.63
N ASP A 192 18.82 26.27 1.38
CA ASP A 192 19.87 26.82 0.51
C ASP A 192 19.73 26.34 -0.94
N THR A 193 19.38 25.06 -1.13
CA THR A 193 19.17 24.44 -2.44
C THR A 193 17.70 24.45 -2.88
N GLY A 194 16.76 24.59 -1.94
CA GLY A 194 15.33 24.47 -2.20
C GLY A 194 14.85 23.04 -2.50
N LEU A 195 15.69 22.02 -2.32
CA LEU A 195 15.37 20.61 -2.58
C LEU A 195 14.43 20.02 -1.51
N SER A 196 13.66 19.00 -1.91
CA SER A 196 12.75 18.26 -1.02
C SER A 196 13.51 17.07 -0.40
N LEU A 197 13.66 17.03 0.92
CA LEU A 197 14.42 15.99 1.63
C LEU A 197 13.52 15.19 2.57
N LEU A 198 13.54 13.86 2.43
CA LEU A 198 12.83 12.96 3.32
C LEU A 198 13.52 12.96 4.69
N VAL A 199 12.78 13.38 5.73
CA VAL A 199 13.30 13.37 7.10
C VAL A 199 13.44 11.93 7.58
N ILE A 200 14.57 11.60 8.20
CA ILE A 200 14.78 10.35 8.94
C ILE A 200 15.07 10.69 10.40
N VAL A 201 14.28 10.12 11.31
CA VAL A 201 14.52 10.18 12.77
C VAL A 201 15.08 8.87 13.31
N LYS A 202 15.80 8.91 14.44
CA LYS A 202 16.19 7.68 15.15
C LYS A 202 15.03 7.13 15.98
N LYS A 203 15.06 5.82 16.27
CA LYS A 203 14.07 5.15 17.11
C LYS A 203 14.02 5.79 18.50
N GLY A 204 12.90 6.46 18.82
CA GLY A 204 12.70 7.21 20.07
C GLY A 204 12.79 8.75 19.92
N GLU A 205 13.21 9.26 18.77
CA GLU A 205 13.09 10.69 18.44
C GLU A 205 11.70 11.02 17.91
N PHE A 206 11.23 12.25 18.16
CA PHE A 206 9.90 12.69 17.72
C PHE A 206 9.88 12.96 16.21
N TYR A 207 9.13 12.13 15.47
CA TYR A 207 8.78 12.39 14.08
C TYR A 207 7.56 13.31 14.01
N PHE A 208 7.79 14.57 13.61
CA PHE A 208 6.69 15.49 13.32
C PHE A 208 6.26 15.34 11.86
N PHE A 209 4.97 15.10 11.64
CA PHE A 209 4.29 15.25 10.35
C PHE A 209 2.83 15.70 10.53
N ILE A 210 2.22 16.16 9.44
CA ILE A 210 0.79 16.47 9.38
C ILE A 210 0.09 15.28 8.71
N ASP A 211 -0.86 14.66 9.41
CA ASP A 211 -1.69 13.56 8.85
C ASP A 211 -2.84 14.10 8.01
N GLU A 212 -3.48 13.22 7.23
CA GLU A 212 -4.57 13.58 6.31
C GLU A 212 -5.81 14.15 7.02
N GLN A 213 -6.11 13.73 8.26
CA GLN A 213 -7.23 14.28 9.01
C GLN A 213 -6.95 15.75 9.36
N THR A 214 -5.78 16.02 9.94
CA THR A 214 -5.30 17.37 10.25
C THR A 214 -5.22 18.22 8.98
N LYS A 215 -4.62 17.70 7.89
CA LYS A 215 -4.50 18.38 6.59
C LYS A 215 -5.87 18.69 5.97
N THR A 216 -6.84 17.78 6.03
CA THR A 216 -8.21 18.01 5.55
C THR A 216 -8.87 19.14 6.31
N ILE A 217 -8.75 19.15 7.64
CA ILE A 217 -9.26 20.22 8.51
C ILE A 217 -8.61 21.58 8.15
N LEU A 218 -7.29 21.61 7.93
CA LEU A 218 -6.56 22.82 7.53
C LEU A 218 -6.86 23.28 6.09
N LYS A 219 -7.25 22.39 5.18
CA LYS A 219 -7.70 22.73 3.81
C LYS A 219 -9.14 23.26 3.80
N ALA A 220 -10.04 22.69 4.61
CA ALA A 220 -11.43 23.11 4.71
C ALA A 220 -11.58 24.54 5.28
N MET A 221 -10.76 24.89 6.27
CA MET A 221 -10.76 26.23 6.88
C MET A 221 -10.16 27.26 5.92
N THR A 222 -10.98 28.20 5.44
CA THR A 222 -10.60 29.20 4.43
C THR A 222 -10.86 30.63 4.90
N THR A 223 -10.11 31.58 4.33
CA THR A 223 -10.20 33.01 4.66
C THR A 223 -9.94 33.89 3.45
N THR A 224 -10.48 35.11 3.47
CA THR A 224 -10.16 36.22 2.55
C THR A 224 -9.39 37.36 3.22
N LYS A 225 -9.09 37.22 4.52
CA LYS A 225 -8.44 38.25 5.37
C LYS A 225 -6.91 38.19 5.34
N ALA A 226 -6.31 37.39 4.45
CA ALA A 226 -4.87 37.18 4.40
C ALA A 226 -4.14 38.35 3.71
N GLY A 227 -3.24 39.01 4.44
CA GLY A 227 -2.40 40.09 3.93
C GLY A 227 -1.29 39.63 2.97
N GLY A 228 -0.55 40.60 2.41
CA GLY A 228 0.58 40.34 1.53
C GLY A 228 0.15 39.70 0.20
N LYS A 229 0.85 38.66 -0.25
CA LYS A 229 0.63 38.04 -1.58
C LYS A 229 -0.75 37.37 -1.79
N PHE A 230 -1.59 37.33 -0.76
CA PHE A 230 -2.90 36.68 -0.75
C PHE A 230 -4.07 37.68 -0.68
N GLN A 231 -3.79 38.99 -0.67
CA GLN A 231 -4.80 40.03 -0.48
C GLN A 231 -5.89 39.96 -1.57
N GLY A 232 -7.15 39.84 -1.13
CA GLY A 232 -8.31 39.72 -2.01
C GLY A 232 -8.60 38.29 -2.53
N GLN A 233 -7.80 37.29 -2.17
CA GLN A 233 -8.00 35.89 -2.58
C GLN A 233 -8.63 35.06 -1.46
N LYS A 234 -9.48 34.09 -1.80
CA LYS A 234 -9.92 33.05 -0.87
C LYS A 234 -8.86 31.95 -0.81
N VAL A 235 -8.28 31.72 0.36
CA VAL A 235 -7.14 30.81 0.59
C VAL A 235 -7.37 29.94 1.82
N SER A 236 -6.81 28.73 1.85
CA SER A 236 -6.95 27.83 3.00
C SER A 236 -5.90 28.08 4.08
N LEU A 237 -6.15 27.61 5.30
CA LEU A 237 -5.17 27.63 6.38
C LEU A 237 -3.91 26.84 5.99
N TRP A 238 -4.06 25.75 5.23
CA TRP A 238 -2.97 24.97 4.65
C TRP A 238 -2.06 25.82 3.73
N ASP A 239 -2.64 26.59 2.79
CA ASP A 239 -1.88 27.43 1.85
C ASP A 239 -1.12 28.56 2.57
N LEU A 240 -1.69 29.07 3.66
CA LEU A 240 -1.08 30.08 4.53
C LEU A 240 0.03 29.47 5.39
N LEU A 241 -0.16 28.26 5.90
CA LEU A 241 0.77 27.51 6.74
C LEU A 241 2.06 27.09 5.99
N TYR A 242 1.94 26.77 4.70
CA TYR A 242 3.07 26.49 3.80
C TYR A 242 3.54 27.74 3.01
N SER A 243 3.05 28.93 3.37
CA SER A 243 3.49 30.18 2.75
C SER A 243 4.89 30.62 3.23
N LYS A 244 5.57 31.43 2.42
CA LYS A 244 6.87 32.06 2.73
C LYS A 244 6.91 32.90 4.02
N TYR A 245 5.76 33.16 4.63
CA TYR A 245 5.66 33.91 5.88
C TYR A 245 5.88 33.03 7.12
N ILE A 246 5.73 31.71 7.01
CA ILE A 246 5.83 30.76 8.13
C ILE A 246 7.13 29.93 8.01
N THR A 247 7.93 29.89 9.09
CA THR A 247 9.13 29.04 9.16
C THR A 247 8.76 27.59 9.48
N GLU A 248 9.60 26.63 9.09
CA GLU A 248 9.39 25.21 9.40
C GLU A 248 9.15 24.97 10.90
N GLU A 249 10.01 25.51 11.78
CA GLU A 249 9.88 25.36 13.22
C GLU A 249 8.53 25.87 13.75
N ARG A 250 8.07 27.04 13.28
CA ARG A 250 6.79 27.62 13.69
C ARG A 250 5.59 26.86 13.09
N ARG A 251 5.74 26.26 11.89
CA ARG A 251 4.75 25.34 11.33
C ARG A 251 4.59 24.11 12.22
N ARG A 252 5.71 23.48 12.61
CA ARG A 252 5.71 22.29 13.49
C ARG A 252 5.05 22.59 14.83
N GLU A 253 5.46 23.68 15.47
CA GLU A 253 4.94 24.11 16.78
C GLU A 253 3.41 24.33 16.77
N LEU A 254 2.89 25.08 15.80
CA LEU A 254 1.46 25.42 15.75
C LEU A 254 0.57 24.21 15.45
N VAL A 255 1.00 23.35 14.52
CA VAL A 255 0.28 22.09 14.25
C VAL A 255 0.35 21.15 15.45
N GLN A 256 1.47 21.11 16.18
CA GLN A 256 1.59 20.30 17.40
C GLN A 256 0.65 20.81 18.51
N GLN A 257 0.55 22.14 18.70
CA GLN A 257 -0.41 22.75 19.63
C GLN A 257 -1.87 22.50 19.21
N PHE A 258 -2.16 22.49 17.91
CA PHE A 258 -3.49 22.14 17.41
C PHE A 258 -3.81 20.65 17.65
N LYS A 259 -2.88 19.75 17.30
CA LYS A 259 -3.02 18.29 17.51
C LYS A 259 -3.16 17.90 18.98
N SER A 260 -2.57 18.64 19.91
CA SER A 260 -2.73 18.40 21.35
C SER A 260 -3.98 19.05 21.96
N GLY A 261 -4.79 19.75 21.17
CA GLY A 261 -5.94 20.52 21.65
C GLY A 261 -5.58 21.79 22.45
N ALA A 262 -4.30 22.18 22.47
CA ALA A 262 -3.83 23.39 23.18
C ALA A 262 -4.23 24.70 22.47
N ILE A 263 -4.54 24.65 21.17
CA ILE A 263 -5.21 25.73 20.42
C ILE A 263 -6.34 25.17 19.54
N THR A 264 -7.39 25.96 19.34
CA THR A 264 -8.46 25.62 18.38
C THR A 264 -8.06 25.97 16.94
N ILE A 265 -8.86 25.55 15.96
CA ILE A 265 -8.60 25.85 14.54
C ILE A 265 -8.77 27.34 14.22
N GLU A 266 -9.73 28.01 14.86
CA GLU A 266 -9.94 29.46 14.77
C GLU A 266 -8.72 30.17 15.31
N ARG A 267 -8.21 29.74 16.48
CA ARG A 267 -7.00 30.31 17.08
C ARG A 267 -5.75 30.04 16.25
N PHE A 268 -5.66 28.90 15.58
CA PHE A 268 -4.59 28.59 14.64
C PHE A 268 -4.67 29.51 13.40
N MET A 269 -5.85 29.70 12.81
CA MET A 269 -6.09 30.67 11.74
C MET A 269 -5.73 32.10 12.19
N GLU A 270 -6.14 32.53 13.38
CA GLU A 270 -5.76 33.81 13.96
C GLU A 270 -4.25 33.96 14.09
N ILE A 271 -3.53 32.95 14.60
CA ILE A 271 -2.07 33.05 14.77
C ILE A 271 -1.36 33.09 13.41
N ILE A 272 -1.79 32.31 12.42
CA ILE A 272 -1.21 32.33 11.07
C ILE A 272 -1.49 33.67 10.38
N LEU A 273 -2.74 34.17 10.43
CA LEU A 273 -3.08 35.51 9.98
C LEU A 273 -2.28 36.57 10.75
N THR A 274 -2.07 36.41 12.06
CA THR A 274 -1.28 37.34 12.88
C THR A 274 0.20 37.28 12.53
N ILE A 275 0.79 36.15 12.12
CA ILE A 275 2.19 36.10 11.67
C ILE A 275 2.35 36.74 10.30
N ILE A 276 1.41 36.51 9.38
CA ILE A 276 1.37 37.16 8.06
C ILE A 276 1.14 38.68 8.23
N GLN A 277 0.23 39.06 9.13
CA GLN A 277 -0.03 40.44 9.48
C GLN A 277 1.20 41.05 10.14
N GLN A 278 1.80 40.47 11.19
CA GLN A 278 3.03 41.00 11.82
C GLN A 278 4.21 41.13 10.85
N LYS A 279 4.35 40.23 9.87
CA LYS A 279 5.35 40.34 8.78
C LYS A 279 4.97 41.36 7.68
N THR A 280 3.90 42.13 7.87
CA THR A 280 3.45 43.22 6.98
C THR A 280 2.98 44.50 7.73
N THR A 281 2.57 44.39 9.01
CA THR A 281 1.87 45.40 9.85
C THR A 281 1.88 44.96 11.33
N THR A 282 2.35 45.80 12.26
CA THR A 282 2.49 45.44 13.69
C THR A 282 1.17 45.54 14.50
N THR A 283 1.10 44.79 15.61
CA THR A 283 0.32 45.03 16.86
C THR A 283 -1.15 44.54 17.00
N THR A 284 -1.48 44.13 18.26
CA THR A 284 -2.78 44.17 19.00
C THR A 284 -4.02 43.37 18.53
N THR A 285 -4.86 42.71 19.36
CA THR A 285 -4.77 42.10 20.74
C THR A 285 -6.06 41.25 21.04
N THR A 286 -6.02 40.28 21.99
CA THR A 286 -7.16 39.82 22.91
C THR A 286 -8.47 39.21 22.34
N THR A 287 -9.26 38.31 22.99
CA THR A 287 -9.14 37.39 24.17
C THR A 287 -10.25 36.29 24.10
N SER A 288 -10.12 35.21 24.91
CA SER A 288 -11.25 34.43 25.53
C SER A 288 -12.12 33.51 24.62
N SER A 289 -12.76 32.43 25.10
CA SER A 289 -12.64 31.66 26.38
C SER A 289 -13.34 30.26 26.30
N MET A 290 -13.16 29.45 27.35
CA MET A 290 -13.63 28.07 27.67
C MET A 290 -15.16 27.81 27.49
N THR A 291 -15.76 26.59 27.58
CA THR A 291 -15.61 25.49 28.57
C THR A 291 -16.34 24.16 28.17
N THR A 292 -16.08 23.08 28.93
CA THR A 292 -16.67 21.70 29.12
C THR A 292 -18.15 21.37 28.71
N CYS A 293 -18.72 20.13 28.71
CA CYS A 293 -18.46 18.85 29.43
C CYS A 293 -19.02 17.55 28.73
N THR A 294 -19.21 16.41 29.44
CA THR A 294 -19.50 15.02 28.93
C THR A 294 -20.71 14.31 29.63
N PRO A 295 -20.96 12.96 29.63
CA PRO A 295 -21.33 12.03 28.53
C PRO A 295 -22.77 11.34 28.60
N PRO A 296 -22.99 9.99 28.80
CA PRO A 296 -23.72 9.03 27.91
C PRO A 296 -24.98 8.37 28.59
N PRO A 297 -25.53 7.13 28.33
CA PRO A 297 -25.26 6.01 27.38
C PRO A 297 -26.54 5.29 26.76
N GLU A 298 -26.49 3.94 26.52
CA GLU A 298 -27.59 2.93 26.32
C GLU A 298 -28.22 2.70 24.92
N THR A 299 -28.65 1.49 24.46
CA THR A 299 -28.50 0.07 24.95
C THR A 299 -28.69 -0.99 23.82
N LYS A 300 -28.37 -2.28 24.08
CA LYS A 300 -28.25 -3.45 23.16
C LYS A 300 -29.57 -4.06 22.60
N SER A 301 -29.46 -4.91 21.56
CA SER A 301 -30.09 -6.26 21.52
C SER A 301 -29.57 -7.17 20.39
N GLU A 302 -29.63 -8.49 20.60
CA GLU A 302 -29.21 -9.57 19.67
C GLU A 302 -30.40 -10.47 19.30
N LYS A 303 -30.29 -11.29 18.24
CA LYS A 303 -31.09 -12.54 18.15
C LYS A 303 -30.50 -13.61 17.22
N THR A 304 -30.43 -14.84 17.74
CA THR A 304 -30.00 -16.06 17.02
C THR A 304 -31.22 -16.87 16.57
N THR A 305 -31.08 -17.76 15.58
CA THR A 305 -32.05 -18.82 15.26
C THR A 305 -31.31 -20.08 14.79
N ILE A 306 -31.85 -21.26 15.12
CA ILE A 306 -31.25 -22.59 14.90
C ILE A 306 -32.15 -23.36 13.91
N THR A 307 -31.58 -24.26 13.11
CA THR A 307 -32.37 -25.22 12.31
C THR A 307 -31.66 -26.57 12.25
N THR A 308 -32.45 -27.64 12.22
CA THR A 308 -32.04 -29.04 12.45
C THR A 308 -31.85 -29.79 11.13
N THR A 309 -30.76 -30.58 10.99
CA THR A 309 -30.60 -31.51 9.86
C THR A 309 -29.89 -32.81 10.27
N THR A 310 -30.10 -33.86 9.48
CA THR A 310 -29.57 -35.23 9.55
C THR A 310 -28.05 -35.31 9.76
N THR A 311 -27.59 -36.32 10.51
CA THR A 311 -26.16 -36.61 10.72
C THR A 311 -25.54 -37.33 9.52
N GLU A 312 -25.20 -36.59 8.47
CA GLU A 312 -24.24 -37.07 7.47
C GLU A 312 -22.82 -37.11 8.07
N THR A 313 -22.01 -38.08 7.63
CA THR A 313 -20.61 -38.19 8.04
C THR A 313 -19.80 -37.02 7.48
N SER A 314 -19.32 -36.13 8.35
CA SER A 314 -18.67 -34.88 7.96
C SER A 314 -17.24 -34.75 8.51
N PHE A 315 -16.33 -34.29 7.67
CA PHE A 315 -14.95 -33.92 7.97
C PHE A 315 -14.85 -32.45 8.36
N HIS A 316 -13.80 -32.05 9.06
CA HIS A 316 -13.53 -30.63 9.31
C HIS A 316 -12.74 -30.02 8.14
N GLY A 317 -13.30 -28.99 7.50
CA GLY A 317 -12.63 -28.19 6.47
C GLY A 317 -12.11 -26.87 7.01
N ILE A 318 -11.91 -25.89 6.12
CA ILE A 318 -11.20 -24.64 6.44
C ILE A 318 -12.05 -23.65 7.29
N ARG A 319 -13.36 -23.57 7.04
CA ARG A 319 -14.34 -22.72 7.77
C ARG A 319 -15.65 -23.44 8.07
N LYS A 320 -15.91 -24.59 7.46
CA LYS A 320 -17.14 -25.40 7.57
C LYS A 320 -16.75 -26.87 7.60
N ASN A 321 -17.68 -27.73 8.01
CA ASN A 321 -17.51 -29.16 7.78
C ASN A 321 -17.81 -29.53 6.32
N VAL A 322 -17.13 -30.54 5.81
CA VAL A 322 -17.24 -31.08 4.45
C VAL A 322 -17.91 -32.45 4.53
N THR A 323 -18.91 -32.74 3.70
CA THR A 323 -19.56 -34.06 3.73
C THR A 323 -18.69 -35.12 3.06
N ALA A 324 -18.86 -36.39 3.45
CA ALA A 324 -18.20 -37.50 2.76
C ALA A 324 -18.57 -37.60 1.27
N SER A 325 -19.79 -37.19 0.89
CA SER A 325 -20.25 -37.10 -0.50
C SER A 325 -19.45 -36.05 -1.29
N GLU A 326 -19.28 -34.86 -0.72
CA GLU A 326 -18.53 -33.78 -1.36
C GLU A 326 -17.04 -34.16 -1.59
N LEU A 327 -16.42 -34.91 -0.67
CA LEU A 327 -15.05 -35.42 -0.90
C LEU A 327 -14.97 -36.45 -2.03
N LEU A 328 -16.05 -37.21 -2.29
CA LEU A 328 -16.12 -38.15 -3.42
C LEU A 328 -16.34 -37.39 -4.74
N ASP A 329 -17.24 -36.40 -4.76
CA ASP A 329 -17.53 -35.58 -5.93
C ASP A 329 -16.33 -34.65 -6.30
N SER A 330 -15.57 -34.20 -5.31
CA SER A 330 -14.27 -33.55 -5.48
C SER A 330 -13.11 -34.52 -5.79
N LYS A 331 -13.35 -35.83 -5.91
CA LYS A 331 -12.35 -36.86 -6.23
C LYS A 331 -11.18 -36.94 -5.23
N ILE A 332 -11.41 -36.51 -3.99
CA ILE A 332 -10.44 -36.49 -2.89
C ILE A 332 -10.36 -37.87 -2.22
N ILE A 333 -11.50 -38.56 -2.13
CA ILE A 333 -11.61 -39.97 -1.76
C ILE A 333 -12.17 -40.76 -2.94
N ASP A 334 -11.79 -42.03 -3.06
CA ASP A 334 -12.41 -42.93 -4.04
C ASP A 334 -13.73 -43.51 -3.50
N LYS A 335 -14.51 -44.12 -4.40
CA LYS A 335 -15.81 -44.73 -4.08
C LYS A 335 -15.70 -45.84 -3.02
N LYS A 336 -14.60 -46.60 -3.01
CA LYS A 336 -14.39 -47.68 -2.04
C LYS A 336 -14.14 -47.10 -0.64
N LEU A 337 -13.33 -46.05 -0.52
CA LEU A 337 -13.07 -45.38 0.75
C LEU A 337 -14.33 -44.69 1.30
N TYR A 338 -15.18 -44.14 0.42
CA TYR A 338 -16.51 -43.65 0.78
C TYR A 338 -17.44 -44.77 1.29
N GLU A 339 -17.48 -45.93 0.63
CA GLU A 339 -18.25 -47.09 1.09
C GLU A 339 -17.69 -47.69 2.40
N ASP A 340 -16.37 -47.78 2.56
CA ASP A 340 -15.69 -48.25 3.77
C ASP A 340 -15.91 -47.30 4.97
N LEU A 341 -16.05 -45.99 4.72
CA LEU A 341 -16.42 -44.98 5.72
C LEU A 341 -17.90 -45.09 6.12
N ASN A 342 -18.82 -45.13 5.15
CA ASN A 342 -20.26 -45.27 5.41
C ASN A 342 -20.63 -46.61 6.06
N THR A 343 -19.83 -47.66 5.85
CA THR A 343 -19.98 -48.96 6.54
C THR A 343 -19.18 -49.05 7.85
N GLY A 344 -18.50 -47.98 8.27
CA GLY A 344 -17.80 -47.89 9.56
C GLY A 344 -16.52 -48.73 9.68
N LYS A 345 -15.96 -49.23 8.56
CA LYS A 345 -14.69 -49.97 8.55
C LYS A 345 -13.49 -49.03 8.78
N VAL A 346 -13.62 -47.79 8.35
CA VAL A 346 -12.70 -46.69 8.65
C VAL A 346 -13.45 -45.54 9.32
N THR A 347 -12.76 -44.76 10.13
CA THR A 347 -13.33 -43.61 10.85
C THR A 347 -12.95 -42.28 10.20
N VAL A 348 -13.73 -41.23 10.48
CA VAL A 348 -13.45 -39.85 10.02
C VAL A 348 -12.04 -39.43 10.41
N ASN A 349 -11.59 -39.72 11.64
CA ASN A 349 -10.25 -39.36 12.10
C ASN A 349 -9.16 -40.05 11.27
N GLN A 350 -9.25 -41.38 11.10
CA GLN A 350 -8.27 -42.13 10.28
C GLN A 350 -8.20 -41.62 8.84
N VAL A 351 -9.34 -41.27 8.23
CA VAL A 351 -9.38 -40.73 6.86
C VAL A 351 -8.88 -39.27 6.81
N SER A 352 -9.13 -38.48 7.86
CA SER A 352 -8.60 -37.10 7.98
C SER A 352 -7.07 -37.06 8.15
N GLU A 353 -6.49 -38.10 8.76
CA GLU A 353 -5.05 -38.24 8.97
C GLU A 353 -4.28 -38.71 7.72
N MET A 354 -4.99 -39.20 6.67
CA MET A 354 -4.36 -39.61 5.41
C MET A 354 -3.83 -38.39 4.64
N ASP A 355 -2.54 -38.37 4.28
CA ASP A 355 -1.92 -37.27 3.53
C ASP A 355 -2.61 -36.95 2.19
N SER A 356 -3.22 -37.96 1.55
CA SER A 356 -4.01 -37.80 0.33
C SER A 356 -5.26 -36.94 0.53
N VAL A 357 -5.84 -36.92 1.73
CA VAL A 357 -7.09 -36.23 2.09
C VAL A 357 -6.80 -34.96 2.90
N ARG A 358 -5.91 -35.03 3.88
CA ARG A 358 -5.52 -33.91 4.77
C ARG A 358 -5.12 -32.65 4.01
N LYS A 359 -4.29 -32.81 2.97
CA LYS A 359 -3.83 -31.70 2.12
C LYS A 359 -4.98 -30.94 1.44
N TYR A 360 -6.13 -31.59 1.26
CA TYR A 360 -7.31 -30.98 0.66
C TYR A 360 -8.27 -30.41 1.72
N LEU A 361 -8.39 -31.06 2.90
CA LEU A 361 -9.22 -30.57 4.01
C LEU A 361 -8.69 -29.25 4.62
N GLU A 362 -7.38 -29.16 4.89
CA GLU A 362 -6.77 -28.01 5.59
C GLU A 362 -5.59 -27.35 4.87
N GLY A 363 -5.14 -27.90 3.74
CA GLY A 363 -3.94 -27.45 3.03
C GLY A 363 -2.63 -28.10 3.52
N THR A 364 -1.53 -27.77 2.84
CA THR A 364 -0.16 -27.98 3.33
C THR A 364 0.34 -26.70 4.04
N ASN A 365 1.47 -26.81 4.73
CA ASN A 365 1.97 -25.72 5.58
C ASN A 365 2.33 -24.46 4.78
N SER A 366 1.67 -23.34 5.09
CA SER A 366 2.08 -22.01 4.63
C SER A 366 3.23 -21.43 5.47
N ILE A 367 3.76 -20.25 5.08
CA ILE A 367 4.81 -19.56 5.82
C ILE A 367 4.24 -19.06 7.16
N ALA A 368 4.40 -19.86 8.22
CA ALA A 368 3.77 -19.64 9.52
C ALA A 368 4.34 -18.45 10.33
N GLY A 369 5.60 -18.07 10.09
CA GLY A 369 6.31 -17.10 10.93
C GLY A 369 7.76 -16.90 10.56
N VAL A 370 8.53 -16.32 11.49
CA VAL A 370 9.97 -16.07 11.35
C VAL A 370 10.74 -16.83 12.43
N TYR A 371 11.82 -17.50 12.03
CA TYR A 371 12.79 -18.12 12.93
C TYR A 371 14.09 -17.33 12.93
N VAL A 372 14.44 -16.74 14.07
CA VAL A 372 15.65 -15.92 14.23
C VAL A 372 16.81 -16.83 14.65
N GLN A 373 17.61 -17.27 13.67
CA GLN A 373 18.65 -18.29 13.87
C GLN A 373 19.67 -17.96 14.98
N SER A 374 20.02 -16.68 15.14
CA SER A 374 21.00 -16.22 16.14
C SER A 374 20.50 -16.31 17.58
N THR A 375 19.20 -16.10 17.83
CA THR A 375 18.57 -16.22 19.16
C THR A 375 17.82 -17.55 19.33
N LYS A 376 17.69 -18.33 18.25
CA LYS A 376 16.86 -19.54 18.13
C LYS A 376 15.37 -19.30 18.44
N GLN A 377 14.89 -18.06 18.29
CA GLN A 377 13.51 -17.68 18.60
C GLN A 377 12.59 -17.78 17.37
N THR A 378 11.53 -18.57 17.48
CA THR A 378 10.35 -18.51 16.60
C THR A 378 9.42 -17.37 17.02
N MET A 379 8.83 -16.66 16.07
CA MET A 379 7.84 -15.59 16.30
C MET A 379 6.85 -15.47 15.13
N SER A 380 5.70 -14.82 15.34
CA SER A 380 4.74 -14.56 14.26
C SER A 380 5.26 -13.50 13.28
N ILE A 381 4.66 -13.45 12.07
CA ILE A 381 4.97 -12.42 11.07
C ILE A 381 4.74 -11.00 11.64
N TYR A 382 3.68 -10.82 12.43
CA TYR A 382 3.34 -9.53 13.04
C TYR A 382 4.27 -9.16 14.21
N GLU A 383 4.76 -10.14 14.98
CA GLU A 383 5.80 -9.90 15.99
C GLU A 383 7.14 -9.54 15.32
N ALA A 384 7.47 -10.19 14.20
CA ALA A 384 8.65 -9.85 13.39
C ALA A 384 8.58 -8.44 12.78
N LYS A 385 7.41 -8.01 12.28
CA LYS A 385 7.11 -6.59 11.94
C LYS A 385 7.41 -5.68 13.13
N SER A 386 6.79 -5.97 14.28
CA SER A 386 6.88 -5.15 15.50
C SER A 386 8.30 -5.03 16.05
N LYS A 387 9.15 -6.04 15.82
CA LYS A 387 10.59 -6.05 16.15
C LYS A 387 11.48 -5.41 15.07
N GLY A 388 10.94 -5.09 13.89
CA GLY A 388 11.69 -4.52 12.75
C GLY A 388 12.51 -5.54 11.95
N LEU A 389 12.18 -6.83 12.06
CA LEU A 389 12.83 -7.93 11.34
C LEU A 389 12.22 -8.18 9.95
N LEU A 390 10.96 -7.77 9.76
CA LEU A 390 10.28 -7.72 8.48
C LEU A 390 9.73 -6.32 8.23
N THR A 391 9.63 -5.91 6.96
CA THR A 391 8.93 -4.67 6.61
C THR A 391 7.41 -4.85 6.75
N PRO A 392 6.64 -3.76 6.95
CA PRO A 392 5.18 -3.79 6.94
C PRO A 392 4.61 -4.39 5.66
N GLY A 393 5.13 -4.01 4.49
CA GLY A 393 4.69 -4.56 3.20
C GLY A 393 4.94 -6.07 3.08
N THR A 394 6.15 -6.53 3.40
CA THR A 394 6.47 -7.97 3.40
C THR A 394 5.60 -8.74 4.39
N SER A 395 5.39 -8.19 5.58
CA SER A 395 4.58 -8.81 6.62
C SER A 395 3.09 -8.87 6.27
N LEU A 396 2.56 -7.80 5.66
CA LEU A 396 1.19 -7.77 5.17
C LEU A 396 0.98 -8.82 4.07
N VAL A 397 1.86 -8.88 3.07
CA VAL A 397 1.77 -9.88 1.98
C VAL A 397 1.81 -11.32 2.51
N LEU A 398 2.68 -11.62 3.49
CA LEU A 398 2.75 -12.95 4.10
C LEU A 398 1.51 -13.27 4.96
N LEU A 399 0.90 -12.28 5.62
CA LEU A 399 -0.35 -12.45 6.36
C LEU A 399 -1.59 -12.53 5.45
N GLU A 400 -1.61 -11.82 4.33
CA GLU A 400 -2.61 -11.96 3.27
C GLU A 400 -2.55 -13.37 2.68
N ALA A 401 -1.36 -13.89 2.40
CA ALA A 401 -1.17 -15.27 1.96
C ALA A 401 -1.65 -16.27 3.04
N GLN A 402 -1.39 -16.05 4.33
CA GLN A 402 -1.96 -16.86 5.41
C GLN A 402 -3.50 -16.83 5.41
N ALA A 403 -4.10 -15.65 5.38
CA ALA A 403 -5.56 -15.47 5.37
C ALA A 403 -6.22 -16.13 4.14
N ALA A 404 -5.61 -15.99 2.96
CA ALA A 404 -6.09 -16.55 1.69
C ALA A 404 -5.84 -18.06 1.51
N THR A 405 -4.93 -18.65 2.29
CA THR A 405 -4.65 -20.10 2.28
C THR A 405 -5.36 -20.85 3.41
N GLY A 406 -6.05 -20.13 4.29
CA GLY A 406 -7.02 -20.70 5.22
C GLY A 406 -6.95 -20.13 6.61
N PHE A 407 -5.79 -19.74 7.13
CA PHE A 407 -5.64 -19.39 8.54
C PHE A 407 -4.47 -18.45 8.80
N VAL A 408 -4.69 -17.47 9.69
CA VAL A 408 -3.60 -16.74 10.34
C VAL A 408 -3.00 -17.65 11.42
N ILE A 409 -1.66 -17.77 11.43
CA ILE A 409 -0.96 -18.80 12.23
C ILE A 409 -0.19 -18.16 13.39
N ASP A 410 -0.37 -18.72 14.59
CA ASP A 410 0.53 -18.52 15.73
C ASP A 410 1.55 -19.66 15.76
N PRO A 411 2.80 -19.45 15.28
CA PRO A 411 3.82 -20.49 15.22
C PRO A 411 4.46 -20.81 16.58
N VAL A 412 4.12 -20.04 17.64
CA VAL A 412 4.64 -20.24 19.00
C VAL A 412 3.64 -21.06 19.84
N LYS A 413 2.34 -20.83 19.65
CA LYS A 413 1.25 -21.57 20.31
C LYS A 413 0.68 -22.71 19.45
N ASN A 414 1.19 -22.89 18.22
CA ASN A 414 0.69 -23.81 17.19
C ASN A 414 -0.84 -23.68 16.97
N LYS A 415 -1.34 -22.44 16.82
CA LYS A 415 -2.76 -22.17 16.53
C LYS A 415 -2.96 -21.75 15.08
N LYS A 416 -4.02 -22.28 14.47
CA LYS A 416 -4.64 -21.77 13.24
C LYS A 416 -5.88 -20.96 13.65
N LEU A 417 -6.05 -19.74 13.13
CA LEU A 417 -7.14 -18.81 13.50
C LEU A 417 -7.74 -18.12 12.26
N SER A 418 -8.99 -17.68 12.36
CA SER A 418 -9.57 -16.69 11.43
C SER A 418 -8.99 -15.29 11.61
N VAL A 419 -9.28 -14.37 10.69
CA VAL A 419 -8.85 -12.97 10.81
C VAL A 419 -9.49 -12.27 12.03
N GLU A 420 -10.78 -12.50 12.31
CA GLU A 420 -11.44 -12.08 13.55
C GLU A 420 -10.69 -12.53 14.81
N GLU A 421 -10.44 -13.84 14.93
CA GLU A 421 -9.87 -14.42 16.15
C GLU A 421 -8.40 -14.05 16.36
N SER A 422 -7.65 -13.88 15.27
CA SER A 422 -6.25 -13.45 15.31
C SER A 422 -6.12 -11.99 15.70
N ALA A 423 -6.99 -11.10 15.21
CA ALA A 423 -7.06 -9.71 15.66
C ALA A 423 -7.50 -9.62 17.14
N ALA A 424 -8.53 -10.38 17.54
CA ALA A 424 -9.02 -10.42 18.92
C ALA A 424 -7.98 -10.98 19.93
N GLN A 425 -7.11 -11.89 19.50
CA GLN A 425 -5.99 -12.41 20.30
C GLN A 425 -4.69 -11.59 20.17
N GLY A 426 -4.69 -10.48 19.42
CA GLY A 426 -3.51 -9.63 19.21
C GLY A 426 -2.37 -10.28 18.41
N LEU A 427 -2.67 -11.36 17.67
CA LEU A 427 -1.73 -12.04 16.77
C LEU A 427 -1.46 -11.21 15.51
N VAL A 428 -2.43 -10.37 15.11
CA VAL A 428 -2.30 -9.33 14.07
C VAL A 428 -2.84 -8.00 14.59
N GLY A 429 -2.32 -6.90 14.06
CA GLY A 429 -2.78 -5.55 14.38
C GLY A 429 -4.12 -5.19 13.75
N ASN A 430 -4.94 -4.43 14.48
CA ASN A 430 -6.26 -3.98 14.00
C ASN A 430 -6.17 -3.12 12.73
N GLU A 431 -5.04 -2.44 12.49
CA GLU A 431 -4.79 -1.64 11.29
C GLU A 431 -4.73 -2.48 10.00
N TRP A 432 -4.54 -3.79 10.11
CA TRP A 432 -4.53 -4.71 8.98
C TRP A 432 -5.78 -5.57 8.87
N LYS A 433 -6.67 -5.56 9.87
CA LYS A 433 -7.85 -6.44 9.92
C LYS A 433 -8.65 -6.39 8.62
N ASN A 434 -9.00 -5.20 8.13
CA ASN A 434 -9.82 -5.04 6.92
C ASN A 434 -9.12 -5.57 5.65
N LYS A 435 -7.78 -5.45 5.55
CA LYS A 435 -7.02 -5.98 4.41
C LYS A 435 -6.95 -7.51 4.46
N LEU A 436 -6.68 -8.07 5.63
CA LEU A 436 -6.68 -9.52 5.84
C LEU A 436 -8.07 -10.14 5.64
N LEU A 437 -9.15 -9.45 6.00
CA LEU A 437 -10.52 -9.85 5.66
C LEU A 437 -10.79 -9.85 4.15
N SER A 438 -10.19 -8.94 3.39
CA SER A 438 -10.29 -8.94 1.92
C SER A 438 -9.57 -10.14 1.30
N ALA A 439 -8.43 -10.56 1.87
CA ALA A 439 -7.72 -11.78 1.49
C ALA A 439 -8.43 -13.07 1.97
N GLU A 440 -9.09 -13.06 3.13
CA GLU A 440 -9.88 -14.20 3.64
C GLU A 440 -11.13 -14.51 2.79
N ARG A 441 -11.57 -13.57 1.94
CA ARG A 441 -12.57 -13.82 0.87
C ARG A 441 -12.07 -14.80 -0.20
N ALA A 442 -10.77 -15.03 -0.33
CA ALA A 442 -10.23 -16.13 -1.13
C ALA A 442 -10.60 -17.52 -0.57
N VAL A 443 -11.00 -17.59 0.70
CA VAL A 443 -11.39 -18.83 1.42
C VAL A 443 -12.89 -18.88 1.69
N THR A 444 -13.50 -17.73 2.03
CA THR A 444 -14.93 -17.61 2.35
C THR A 444 -15.80 -17.24 1.13
N GLY A 445 -15.14 -16.84 0.03
CA GLY A 445 -15.72 -16.45 -1.25
C GLY A 445 -16.04 -14.95 -1.35
N TYR A 446 -15.89 -14.43 -2.56
CA TYR A 446 -16.28 -13.06 -2.90
C TYR A 446 -17.78 -13.01 -3.18
N LYS A 447 -18.41 -11.84 -2.99
CA LYS A 447 -19.80 -11.62 -3.38
C LYS A 447 -19.86 -10.95 -4.74
N ASP A 448 -20.50 -11.64 -5.68
CA ASP A 448 -20.80 -11.11 -7.01
C ASP A 448 -21.87 -10.00 -6.89
N PRO A 449 -21.57 -8.73 -7.22
CA PRO A 449 -22.52 -7.63 -7.06
C PRO A 449 -23.73 -7.73 -8.00
N TYR A 450 -23.64 -8.50 -9.08
CA TYR A 450 -24.72 -8.66 -10.05
C TYR A 450 -25.69 -9.81 -9.70
N THR A 451 -25.26 -10.79 -8.91
CA THR A 451 -26.05 -12.00 -8.61
C THR A 451 -26.25 -12.27 -7.12
N GLY A 452 -25.48 -11.63 -6.23
CA GLY A 452 -25.48 -11.91 -4.78
C GLY A 452 -24.84 -13.26 -4.40
N ASN A 453 -24.47 -14.08 -5.38
CA ASN A 453 -23.87 -15.39 -5.18
C ASN A 453 -22.46 -15.27 -4.61
N THR A 454 -22.02 -16.34 -3.94
CA THR A 454 -20.64 -16.50 -3.52
C THR A 454 -19.84 -17.09 -4.68
N ILE A 455 -18.72 -16.46 -5.05
CA ILE A 455 -17.84 -16.87 -6.16
C ILE A 455 -16.39 -17.05 -5.68
N SER A 456 -15.59 -17.81 -6.43
CA SER A 456 -14.18 -18.06 -6.07
C SER A 456 -13.26 -16.87 -6.32
N LEU A 457 -12.05 -16.94 -5.77
CA LEU A 457 -10.96 -15.98 -6.01
C LEU A 457 -10.72 -15.75 -7.51
N PHE A 458 -10.64 -16.81 -8.29
CA PHE A 458 -10.44 -16.76 -9.74
C PHE A 458 -11.65 -16.20 -10.50
N GLN A 459 -12.86 -16.47 -10.03
CA GLN A 459 -14.08 -15.91 -10.62
C GLN A 459 -14.21 -14.41 -10.31
N ALA A 460 -13.72 -13.95 -9.16
CA ALA A 460 -13.59 -12.52 -8.85
C ALA A 460 -12.52 -11.86 -9.74
N LEU A 461 -11.37 -12.52 -9.95
CA LEU A 461 -10.30 -12.08 -10.85
C LEU A 461 -10.81 -11.90 -12.29
N LYS A 462 -11.54 -12.88 -12.82
CA LYS A 462 -12.15 -12.84 -14.17
C LYS A 462 -13.33 -11.89 -14.33
N LYS A 463 -13.83 -11.31 -13.24
CA LYS A 463 -14.86 -10.25 -13.23
C LYS A 463 -14.30 -8.88 -12.84
N ASP A 464 -12.97 -8.74 -12.73
CA ASP A 464 -12.28 -7.52 -12.30
C ASP A 464 -12.78 -6.99 -10.93
N LEU A 465 -13.30 -7.87 -10.07
CA LEU A 465 -13.80 -7.53 -8.72
C LEU A 465 -12.68 -7.45 -7.66
N ILE A 466 -11.45 -7.78 -8.07
CA ILE A 466 -10.21 -7.68 -7.29
C ILE A 466 -9.06 -7.27 -8.22
N VAL A 467 -8.09 -6.56 -7.66
CA VAL A 467 -6.79 -6.25 -8.30
C VAL A 467 -6.14 -7.54 -8.80
N LYS A 468 -5.60 -7.51 -10.02
CA LYS A 468 -5.04 -8.71 -10.67
C LYS A 468 -3.80 -9.24 -9.97
N ASP A 469 -2.81 -8.40 -9.74
CA ASP A 469 -1.53 -8.81 -9.12
C ASP A 469 -1.71 -9.22 -7.63
N HIS A 470 -2.74 -8.69 -6.94
CA HIS A 470 -3.17 -9.20 -5.64
C HIS A 470 -3.82 -10.59 -5.78
N GLY A 471 -4.82 -10.75 -6.65
CA GLY A 471 -5.54 -12.01 -6.83
C GLY A 471 -4.67 -13.16 -7.34
N ILE A 472 -3.75 -12.89 -8.27
CA ILE A 472 -2.74 -13.85 -8.76
C ILE A 472 -1.85 -14.33 -7.60
N ARG A 473 -1.31 -13.40 -6.79
CA ARG A 473 -0.51 -13.73 -5.60
C ARG A 473 -1.26 -14.59 -4.59
N LEU A 474 -2.57 -14.40 -4.45
CA LEU A 474 -3.40 -15.25 -3.59
C LEU A 474 -3.66 -16.65 -4.22
N LEU A 475 -3.79 -16.74 -5.55
CA LEU A 475 -3.93 -18.03 -6.28
C LEU A 475 -2.64 -18.85 -6.19
N GLU A 476 -1.48 -18.24 -6.45
CA GLU A 476 -0.16 -18.86 -6.27
C GLU A 476 0.00 -19.43 -4.85
N ALA A 477 -0.36 -18.63 -3.84
CA ALA A 477 -0.33 -19.06 -2.45
C ALA A 477 -1.25 -20.27 -2.19
N GLN A 478 -2.47 -20.31 -2.76
CA GLN A 478 -3.35 -21.47 -2.66
C GLN A 478 -2.77 -22.71 -3.34
N ILE A 479 -2.29 -22.60 -4.59
CA ILE A 479 -1.68 -23.71 -5.34
C ILE A 479 -0.50 -24.30 -4.55
N ALA A 480 0.45 -23.47 -4.13
CA ALA A 480 1.62 -23.88 -3.36
C ALA A 480 1.29 -24.51 -1.99
N THR A 481 0.12 -24.21 -1.43
CA THR A 481 -0.36 -24.75 -0.14
C THR A 481 -1.39 -25.87 -0.27
N GLY A 482 -1.43 -26.57 -1.41
CA GLY A 482 -2.20 -27.82 -1.58
C GLY A 482 -3.39 -27.74 -2.55
N GLY A 483 -3.53 -26.66 -3.31
CA GLY A 483 -4.54 -26.52 -4.38
C GLY A 483 -5.55 -25.41 -4.13
N ILE A 484 -6.33 -25.10 -5.19
CA ILE A 484 -7.34 -24.03 -5.22
C ILE A 484 -8.45 -24.31 -4.19
N ILE A 485 -8.89 -23.28 -3.46
CA ILE A 485 -9.95 -23.38 -2.45
C ILE A 485 -11.34 -23.20 -3.08
N ASP A 486 -12.25 -24.14 -2.80
CA ASP A 486 -13.69 -23.99 -3.01
C ASP A 486 -14.30 -23.18 -1.84
N PRO A 487 -14.88 -21.99 -2.07
CA PRO A 487 -15.45 -21.16 -1.00
C PRO A 487 -16.85 -21.59 -0.53
N VAL A 488 -17.56 -22.39 -1.34
CA VAL A 488 -18.90 -22.90 -1.04
C VAL A 488 -18.75 -24.05 -0.05
N TYR A 489 -17.95 -25.04 -0.42
CA TYR A 489 -17.71 -26.28 0.31
C TYR A 489 -16.48 -26.24 1.22
N SER A 490 -15.75 -25.13 1.24
CA SER A 490 -14.74 -24.79 2.25
C SER A 490 -13.56 -25.78 2.40
N HIS A 491 -13.11 -26.34 1.28
CA HIS A 491 -11.93 -27.22 1.20
C HIS A 491 -11.19 -26.97 -0.12
N ARG A 492 -10.03 -27.57 -0.32
CA ARG A 492 -9.24 -27.46 -1.56
C ARG A 492 -9.58 -28.58 -2.52
N VAL A 493 -9.65 -28.27 -3.81
CA VAL A 493 -9.97 -29.23 -4.86
C VAL A 493 -8.73 -29.58 -5.70
N PRO A 494 -8.65 -30.80 -6.29
CA PRO A 494 -7.69 -31.11 -7.35
C PRO A 494 -7.82 -30.13 -8.53
N VAL A 495 -6.75 -29.92 -9.30
CA VAL A 495 -6.73 -28.91 -10.37
C VAL A 495 -7.76 -29.21 -11.47
N GLU A 496 -7.96 -30.48 -11.80
CA GLU A 496 -8.95 -30.95 -12.78
C GLU A 496 -10.39 -30.71 -12.31
N VAL A 497 -10.60 -30.64 -10.99
CA VAL A 497 -11.88 -30.30 -10.36
C VAL A 497 -12.05 -28.78 -10.25
N ALA A 498 -10.96 -28.03 -10.03
CA ALA A 498 -10.96 -26.56 -10.13
C ALA A 498 -11.35 -26.10 -11.55
N TYR A 499 -10.82 -26.75 -12.59
CA TYR A 499 -11.24 -26.53 -13.99
C TYR A 499 -12.73 -26.86 -14.17
N GLN A 500 -13.21 -28.01 -13.68
CA GLN A 500 -14.62 -28.42 -13.81
C GLN A 500 -15.60 -27.51 -13.06
N ARG A 501 -15.18 -26.86 -11.97
CA ARG A 501 -15.98 -25.89 -11.20
C ARG A 501 -15.78 -24.43 -11.66
N GLY A 502 -14.93 -24.19 -12.67
CA GLY A 502 -14.61 -22.86 -13.17
C GLY A 502 -13.89 -21.97 -12.14
N TYR A 503 -13.09 -22.56 -11.25
CA TYR A 503 -12.26 -21.87 -10.25
C TYR A 503 -10.80 -21.71 -10.68
N PHE A 504 -10.42 -22.25 -11.83
CA PHE A 504 -9.09 -22.09 -12.45
C PHE A 504 -9.20 -22.41 -13.96
N ASP A 505 -8.14 -22.19 -14.74
CA ASP A 505 -8.04 -22.68 -16.13
C ASP A 505 -6.59 -22.97 -16.56
N GLU A 506 -6.45 -23.70 -17.67
CA GLU A 506 -5.18 -24.21 -18.20
C GLU A 506 -4.23 -23.09 -18.67
N GLU A 507 -4.74 -21.91 -19.02
CA GLU A 507 -3.92 -20.76 -19.45
C GLU A 507 -3.12 -20.11 -18.31
N ASN A 508 -3.49 -20.37 -17.05
CA ASN A 508 -2.86 -19.79 -15.86
C ASN A 508 -2.12 -20.82 -15.00
N GLU A 509 -1.90 -22.05 -15.48
CA GLU A 509 -1.15 -23.07 -14.75
C GLU A 509 0.36 -22.73 -14.69
N PRO A 510 0.98 -22.66 -13.50
CA PRO A 510 2.39 -22.27 -13.38
C PRO A 510 3.33 -23.38 -13.90
N ASP A 511 4.22 -22.99 -14.82
CA ASP A 511 5.21 -23.87 -15.47
C ASP A 511 6.08 -24.63 -14.42
N PRO A 512 6.01 -25.98 -14.35
CA PRO A 512 6.48 -26.76 -13.20
C PRO A 512 8.00 -27.03 -13.22
N ARG A 513 8.82 -25.96 -13.20
CA ARG A 513 10.29 -26.01 -13.27
C ARG A 513 10.99 -25.93 -11.91
#